data_AF-U9TUC2-F1
#
_entry.id   AF-U9TUC2-F1
#
_cell.length_a   1.000
_cell.length_b   1.000
_cell.length_c   1.000
_cell.angle_alpha   90.00
_cell.angle_beta   90.00
_cell.angle_gamma   90.00
#
_symmetry.space_group_name_H-M   'P 1'
#
loop_
_entity.id
_entity.type
_entity.pdbx_description
1 polymer ?
#
loop_
_entity_poly.entity_id
_entity_poly.type
_entity_poly.pdbx_seq_one_letter_code
_entity_poly.pdbx_strand_id
1 'polypeptide(L)'
;MRVINFLSILTLGISLVSASPLHPRQAKQPPLMGKWDIVGDSKIATMHIFRANNKEIYMIDKLEVNKIKQANGNPAISGVYNIETNEVRALNLATDTFCSAGSFFANGTLIHAGGAEAGLGYNVGFQSVRFITPSDPNPDWSEIPDGLSTARWYPAMASLPSGNVLILGGSAKGTGKNNAAINNPTYEIWTVGGAPRPQPVDFPFLVETMPYNLYPFLHVLPNFENKQLAFVFANTKGIVYDLDTATVVSKVPDLTGGIRSYPLTGNSLLLPLRPSQNYKPVVMICGGNTAMEIKNPALASCGRIDPTETNPQWEMDNFGG
;
A
#
# COMPACT_ATOMS: atom_id res chain seq x y z
N MET A 1 -59.01 -19.51 65.85
CA MET A 1 -58.31 -18.21 65.96
C MET A 1 -56.84 -18.47 65.68
N ARG A 2 -56.27 -17.75 64.71
CA ARG A 2 -55.01 -18.08 64.03
C ARG A 2 -53.78 -17.84 64.90
N VAL A 3 -52.90 -18.83 64.94
CA VAL A 3 -51.50 -18.72 65.36
C VAL A 3 -50.69 -18.29 64.14
N ILE A 4 -49.82 -17.30 64.35
CA ILE A 4 -48.82 -16.80 63.39
C ILE A 4 -47.64 -17.77 63.37
N ASN A 5 -47.12 -18.08 62.19
CA ASN A 5 -45.70 -18.40 62.01
C ASN A 5 -45.25 -17.95 60.61
N PHE A 6 -44.10 -17.28 60.59
CA PHE A 6 -43.39 -16.77 59.43
C PHE A 6 -42.75 -17.92 58.64
N LEU A 7 -42.81 -17.86 57.30
CA LEU A 7 -41.83 -18.51 56.45
C LEU A 7 -41.38 -17.52 55.36
N SER A 8 -40.07 -17.28 55.34
CA SER A 8 -39.35 -16.48 54.36
C SER A 8 -39.25 -17.25 53.04
N ILE A 9 -39.62 -16.64 51.92
CA ILE A 9 -39.18 -17.07 50.58
C ILE A 9 -38.73 -15.82 49.82
N LEU A 10 -37.41 -15.74 49.65
CA LEU A 10 -36.72 -14.89 48.68
C LEU A 10 -37.20 -15.26 47.27
N THR A 11 -37.76 -14.33 46.50
CA THR A 11 -37.92 -14.51 45.05
C THR A 11 -37.43 -13.26 44.31
N LEU A 12 -36.50 -13.52 43.39
CA LEU A 12 -35.81 -12.57 42.53
C LEU A 12 -36.81 -11.66 41.77
N GLY A 13 -36.55 -10.36 41.80
CA GLY A 13 -37.14 -9.41 40.85
C GLY A 13 -36.56 -9.67 39.46
N ILE A 14 -37.35 -10.26 38.57
CA ILE A 14 -37.10 -10.23 37.13
C ILE A 14 -37.69 -8.90 36.62
N SER A 15 -36.84 -7.91 36.43
CA SER A 15 -37.16 -6.75 35.60
C SER A 15 -37.32 -7.22 34.16
N LEU A 16 -38.57 -7.29 33.70
CA LEU A 16 -38.92 -7.43 32.29
C LEU A 16 -38.40 -6.19 31.55
N VAL A 17 -37.25 -6.32 30.88
CA VAL A 17 -36.85 -5.40 29.83
C VAL A 17 -37.83 -5.61 28.69
N SER A 18 -38.73 -4.65 28.47
CA SER A 18 -39.55 -4.59 27.28
C SER A 18 -38.61 -4.45 26.09
N ALA A 19 -38.43 -5.53 25.34
CA ALA A 19 -37.81 -5.49 24.03
C ALA A 19 -38.70 -4.60 23.15
N SER A 20 -38.21 -3.39 22.86
CA SER A 20 -38.74 -2.60 21.76
C SER A 20 -38.77 -3.51 20.52
N PRO A 21 -39.90 -3.62 19.80
CA PRO A 21 -39.92 -4.41 18.58
C PRO A 21 -38.86 -3.82 17.65
N LEU A 22 -37.85 -4.65 17.34
CA LEU A 22 -36.93 -4.41 16.24
C LEU A 22 -37.82 -4.14 15.02
N HIS A 23 -37.97 -2.88 14.68
CA HIS A 23 -38.49 -2.53 13.37
C HIS A 23 -37.48 -3.16 12.40
N PRO A 24 -37.89 -4.15 11.58
CA PRO A 24 -37.04 -4.50 10.45
C PRO A 24 -36.81 -3.18 9.72
N ARG A 25 -35.55 -2.75 9.61
CA ARG A 25 -35.20 -1.70 8.65
C ARG A 25 -35.78 -2.20 7.35
N GLN A 26 -36.87 -1.60 6.89
CA GLN A 26 -37.28 -1.68 5.50
C GLN A 26 -36.00 -1.34 4.75
N ALA A 27 -35.38 -2.36 4.15
CA ALA A 27 -34.30 -2.14 3.24
C ALA A 27 -34.94 -1.31 2.12
N LYS A 28 -34.77 0.02 2.21
CA LYS A 28 -34.79 0.88 1.03
C LYS A 28 -34.00 0.11 -0.01
N GLN A 29 -34.60 -0.09 -1.19
CA GLN A 29 -34.07 -0.92 -2.27
C GLN A 29 -32.54 -0.92 -2.27
N PRO A 30 -31.88 -2.10 -2.37
CA PRO A 30 -30.44 -2.18 -2.27
C PRO A 30 -29.85 -1.10 -3.18
N PRO A 31 -29.03 -0.18 -2.64
CA PRO A 31 -28.46 0.91 -3.44
C PRO A 31 -27.80 0.25 -4.65
N LEU A 32 -28.08 0.75 -5.86
CA LEU A 32 -27.52 0.27 -7.15
C LEU A 32 -26.14 -0.37 -6.92
N MET A 33 -26.09 -1.71 -6.82
CA MET A 33 -24.93 -2.47 -6.31
C MET A 33 -23.76 -2.50 -7.30
N GLY A 34 -23.71 -1.56 -8.25
CA GLY A 34 -22.89 -1.64 -9.44
C GLY A 34 -23.28 -2.80 -10.34
N LYS A 35 -22.54 -2.97 -11.43
CA LYS A 35 -22.60 -4.12 -12.33
C LYS A 35 -21.16 -4.50 -12.68
N TRP A 36 -20.89 -5.81 -12.76
CA TRP A 36 -19.63 -6.32 -13.30
C TRP A 36 -19.85 -6.82 -14.72
N ASP A 37 -18.98 -6.38 -15.62
CA ASP A 37 -18.96 -6.81 -17.02
C ASP A 37 -17.53 -7.25 -17.37
N ILE A 38 -17.42 -8.32 -18.16
CA ILE A 38 -16.15 -8.71 -18.78
C ILE A 38 -16.01 -7.90 -20.06
N VAL A 39 -15.07 -6.95 -20.06
CA VAL A 39 -14.88 -6.02 -21.19
C VAL A 39 -13.69 -6.38 -22.07
N GLY A 40 -12.76 -7.21 -21.59
CA GLY A 40 -11.60 -7.64 -22.37
C GLY A 40 -10.69 -8.62 -21.63
N ASP A 41 -9.56 -8.93 -22.24
CA ASP A 41 -8.52 -9.83 -21.72
C ASP A 41 -7.18 -9.10 -21.75
N SER A 42 -6.62 -8.80 -20.58
CA SER A 42 -5.36 -8.04 -20.42
C SER A 42 -4.14 -8.73 -21.04
N LYS A 43 -4.21 -10.02 -21.37
CA LYS A 43 -3.13 -10.87 -21.89
C LYS A 43 -1.91 -11.05 -20.98
N ILE A 44 -1.75 -10.19 -19.97
CA ILE A 44 -0.70 -10.14 -18.97
C ILE A 44 -1.38 -10.10 -17.60
N ALA A 45 -0.90 -10.89 -16.62
CA ALA A 45 -1.41 -10.76 -15.25
C ALA A 45 -0.96 -9.42 -14.66
N THR A 46 -1.89 -8.70 -14.01
CA THR A 46 -1.65 -7.30 -13.64
C THR A 46 -1.26 -7.19 -12.17
N MET A 47 -0.04 -7.59 -11.83
CA MET A 47 0.48 -7.45 -10.46
C MET A 47 0.53 -5.97 -10.04
N HIS A 48 1.03 -5.10 -10.91
CA HIS A 48 0.88 -3.66 -10.81
C HIS A 48 0.09 -3.11 -11.99
N ILE A 49 -0.73 -2.11 -11.72
CA ILE A 49 -1.59 -1.47 -12.71
C ILE A 49 -1.61 0.03 -12.46
N PHE A 50 -1.53 0.81 -13.54
CA PHE A 50 -1.68 2.25 -13.47
C PHE A 50 -2.40 2.76 -14.71
N ARG A 51 -3.28 3.75 -14.50
CA ARG A 51 -3.96 4.43 -15.60
C ARG A 51 -3.20 5.71 -15.91
N ALA A 52 -2.53 5.75 -17.05
CA ALA A 52 -1.67 6.86 -17.43
C ALA A 52 -2.46 8.02 -18.06
N ASN A 53 -3.51 7.70 -18.81
CA ASN A 53 -4.39 8.67 -19.44
C ASN A 53 -5.81 8.09 -19.53
N ASN A 54 -6.71 8.78 -20.23
CA ASN A 54 -8.10 8.35 -20.29
C ASN A 54 -8.34 7.04 -21.03
N LYS A 55 -7.38 6.57 -21.85
CA LYS A 55 -7.51 5.45 -22.78
C LYS A 55 -6.61 4.26 -22.42
N GLU A 56 -5.50 4.49 -21.75
CA GLU A 56 -4.46 3.49 -21.59
C GLU A 56 -4.21 3.11 -20.14
N ILE A 57 -4.23 1.80 -19.91
CA ILE A 57 -3.85 1.15 -18.67
C ILE A 57 -2.54 0.43 -18.91
N TYR A 58 -1.54 0.72 -18.11
CA TYR A 58 -0.28 0.03 -18.13
C TYR A 58 -0.26 -1.04 -17.05
N MET A 59 0.38 -2.14 -17.39
CA MET A 59 0.38 -3.36 -16.61
C MET A 59 1.82 -3.83 -16.45
N ILE A 60 2.15 -4.31 -15.26
CA ILE A 60 3.44 -4.90 -14.93
C ILE A 60 3.16 -6.16 -14.13
N ASP A 61 3.88 -7.22 -14.44
CA ASP A 61 3.71 -8.54 -13.85
C ASP A 61 5.01 -9.05 -13.23
N LYS A 62 5.00 -10.28 -12.73
CA LYS A 62 6.19 -11.08 -12.44
C LYS A 62 6.63 -11.89 -13.66
N LEU A 63 7.76 -12.57 -13.54
CA LEU A 63 8.18 -13.57 -14.52
C LEU A 63 7.22 -14.77 -14.55
N GLU A 64 6.37 -14.81 -15.56
CA GLU A 64 5.57 -15.97 -15.90
C GLU A 64 5.24 -16.02 -17.40
N VAL A 65 4.63 -17.12 -17.85
CA VAL A 65 4.33 -17.36 -19.27
C VAL A 65 3.01 -16.70 -19.65
N ASN A 66 3.00 -15.37 -19.75
CA ASN A 66 1.86 -14.58 -20.22
C ASN A 66 1.49 -14.88 -21.69
N LYS A 67 0.27 -14.49 -22.09
CA LYS A 67 -0.34 -14.89 -23.38
C LYS A 67 0.31 -14.22 -24.60
N ILE A 68 1.05 -13.14 -24.40
CA ILE A 68 1.77 -12.40 -25.44
C ILE A 68 3.26 -12.35 -25.14
N LYS A 69 4.05 -12.08 -26.17
CA LYS A 69 5.51 -12.03 -26.11
C LYS A 69 6.02 -10.63 -26.43
N GLN A 70 7.19 -10.32 -25.90
CA GLN A 70 7.97 -9.17 -26.33
C GLN A 70 8.58 -9.42 -27.71
N ALA A 71 9.17 -8.39 -28.32
CA ALA A 71 9.80 -8.51 -29.63
C ALA A 71 10.95 -9.54 -29.68
N ASN A 72 11.64 -9.75 -28.56
CA ASN A 72 12.73 -10.72 -28.43
C ASN A 72 12.24 -12.19 -28.25
N GLY A 73 10.94 -12.43 -28.20
CA GLY A 73 10.35 -13.76 -28.06
C GLY A 73 10.15 -14.24 -26.61
N ASN A 74 10.64 -13.51 -25.60
CA ASN A 74 10.37 -13.80 -24.19
C ASN A 74 8.89 -13.52 -23.86
N PRO A 75 8.29 -14.22 -22.88
CA PRO A 75 6.96 -13.86 -22.38
C PRO A 75 6.92 -12.40 -21.94
N ALA A 76 5.88 -11.65 -22.29
CA ALA A 76 5.77 -10.24 -21.87
C ALA A 76 5.34 -10.14 -20.40
N ILE A 77 6.07 -9.37 -19.60
CA ILE A 77 5.71 -9.05 -18.21
C ILE A 77 5.27 -7.59 -18.04
N SER A 78 5.17 -6.84 -19.14
CA SER A 78 4.58 -5.52 -19.14
C SER A 78 3.90 -5.23 -20.46
N GLY A 79 2.86 -4.41 -20.42
CA GLY A 79 2.09 -4.03 -21.59
C GLY A 79 1.16 -2.87 -21.33
N VAL A 80 0.63 -2.33 -22.42
CA VAL A 80 -0.39 -1.28 -22.42
C VAL A 80 -1.69 -1.87 -22.96
N TYR A 81 -2.75 -1.77 -22.16
CA TYR A 81 -4.12 -2.10 -22.52
C TYR A 81 -4.87 -0.83 -22.91
N ASN A 82 -5.41 -0.80 -24.13
CA ASN A 82 -6.28 0.27 -24.60
C ASN A 82 -7.73 -0.06 -24.24
N ILE A 83 -8.37 0.79 -23.42
CA ILE A 83 -9.73 0.54 -22.93
C ILE A 83 -10.83 0.78 -23.97
N GLU A 84 -10.52 1.49 -25.08
CA GLU A 84 -11.47 1.75 -26.16
C GLU A 84 -11.49 0.59 -27.15
N THR A 85 -10.33 0.01 -27.47
CA THR A 85 -10.20 -1.08 -28.46
C THR A 85 -10.10 -2.48 -27.83
N ASN A 86 -9.84 -2.56 -26.52
CA ASN A 86 -9.51 -3.79 -25.79
C ASN A 86 -8.28 -4.54 -26.34
N GLU A 87 -7.38 -3.81 -27.00
CA GLU A 87 -6.12 -4.34 -27.52
C GLU A 87 -4.98 -4.16 -26.52
N VAL A 88 -3.99 -5.07 -26.60
CA VAL A 88 -2.82 -5.08 -25.73
C VAL A 88 -1.55 -5.03 -26.55
N ARG A 89 -0.68 -4.08 -26.23
CA ARG A 89 0.67 -3.97 -26.77
C ARG A 89 1.69 -4.36 -25.71
N ALA A 90 2.55 -5.33 -26.01
CA ALA A 90 3.68 -5.67 -25.14
C ALA A 90 4.66 -4.49 -25.06
N LEU A 91 5.21 -4.25 -23.86
CA LEU A 91 6.33 -3.34 -23.64
C LEU A 91 7.60 -4.16 -23.44
N ASN A 92 8.75 -3.57 -23.77
CA ASN A 92 10.04 -4.25 -23.63
C ASN A 92 10.62 -4.00 -22.24
N LEU A 93 11.05 -5.07 -21.58
CA LEU A 93 11.72 -5.12 -20.29
C LEU A 93 12.79 -6.20 -20.31
N ALA A 94 13.89 -5.93 -19.62
CA ALA A 94 15.06 -6.77 -19.54
C ALA A 94 15.32 -7.29 -18.11
N THR A 95 14.70 -6.72 -17.08
CA THR A 95 14.92 -7.10 -15.68
C THR A 95 13.62 -7.52 -14.98
N ASP A 96 13.70 -8.45 -14.02
CA ASP A 96 12.54 -8.98 -13.29
C ASP A 96 11.86 -7.91 -12.42
N THR A 97 10.56 -7.70 -12.64
CA THR A 97 9.71 -6.75 -11.94
C THR A 97 8.96 -7.33 -10.74
N PHE A 98 9.09 -8.60 -10.39
CA PHE A 98 8.34 -9.19 -9.28
C PHE A 98 8.66 -8.51 -7.94
N CYS A 99 7.62 -8.17 -7.17
CA CYS A 99 7.76 -7.56 -5.83
C CYS A 99 8.48 -6.20 -5.79
N SER A 100 8.47 -5.48 -6.91
CA SER A 100 8.92 -4.10 -7.05
C SER A 100 7.85 -3.09 -6.58
N ALA A 101 8.05 -1.79 -6.84
CA ALA A 101 7.02 -0.76 -6.69
C ALA A 101 7.16 0.32 -7.76
N GLY A 102 6.17 1.21 -7.89
CA GLY A 102 6.22 2.33 -8.83
C GLY A 102 5.53 3.59 -8.32
N SER A 103 5.92 4.73 -8.88
CA SER A 103 5.32 6.04 -8.61
C SER A 103 5.61 7.01 -9.76
N PHE A 104 4.98 8.19 -9.76
CA PHE A 104 5.14 9.16 -10.84
C PHE A 104 6.00 10.34 -10.42
N PHE A 105 6.83 10.82 -11.34
CA PHE A 105 7.36 12.16 -11.25
C PHE A 105 6.31 13.20 -11.64
N ALA A 106 6.56 14.47 -11.28
CA ALA A 106 5.64 15.57 -11.63
C ALA A 106 5.46 15.80 -13.14
N ASN A 107 6.42 15.37 -13.97
CA ASN A 107 6.32 15.49 -15.43
C ASN A 107 5.50 14.36 -16.10
N GLY A 108 4.93 13.43 -15.32
CA GLY A 108 4.15 12.30 -15.83
C GLY A 108 4.98 11.07 -16.21
N THR A 109 6.30 11.12 -16.11
CA THR A 109 7.15 9.91 -16.23
C THR A 109 6.90 9.01 -15.03
N LEU A 110 6.58 7.74 -15.29
CA LEU A 110 6.56 6.70 -14.27
C LEU A 110 7.99 6.23 -13.99
N ILE A 111 8.33 6.12 -12.71
CA ILE A 111 9.48 5.37 -12.21
C ILE A 111 9.00 4.08 -11.53
N HIS A 112 9.70 2.99 -11.80
CA HIS A 112 9.44 1.67 -11.23
C HIS A 112 10.76 1.06 -10.77
N ALA A 113 10.81 0.52 -9.56
CA ALA A 113 12.07 0.17 -8.92
C ALA A 113 12.02 -1.09 -8.07
N GLY A 114 13.17 -1.77 -7.99
CA GLY A 114 13.29 -3.07 -7.35
C GLY A 114 12.79 -4.20 -8.24
N GLY A 115 12.72 -5.39 -7.68
CA GLY A 115 12.45 -6.59 -8.46
C GLY A 115 13.00 -7.84 -7.80
N ALA A 116 13.24 -8.86 -8.61
CA ALA A 116 13.54 -10.21 -8.17
C ALA A 116 14.77 -10.82 -8.85
N GLU A 117 14.97 -12.12 -8.67
CA GLU A 117 16.05 -12.89 -9.30
C GLU A 117 15.92 -12.97 -10.83
N ALA A 118 16.99 -13.38 -11.52
CA ALA A 118 16.93 -13.63 -12.96
C ALA A 118 16.10 -14.89 -13.29
N GLY A 119 15.44 -14.89 -14.45
CA GLY A 119 14.63 -16.03 -14.90
C GLY A 119 13.97 -15.77 -16.25
N LEU A 120 13.54 -16.82 -16.96
CA LEU A 120 12.80 -16.72 -18.23
C LEU A 120 13.42 -15.76 -19.28
N GLY A 121 14.75 -15.62 -19.30
CA GLY A 121 15.45 -14.72 -20.21
C GLY A 121 15.52 -13.25 -19.75
N TYR A 122 15.17 -12.96 -18.51
CA TYR A 122 15.30 -11.67 -17.83
C TYR A 122 16.43 -11.67 -16.81
N ASN A 123 17.06 -10.50 -16.64
CA ASN A 123 18.11 -10.25 -15.67
C ASN A 123 17.55 -9.99 -14.26
N VAL A 124 18.44 -10.01 -13.28
CA VAL A 124 18.14 -9.65 -11.88
C VAL A 124 17.59 -8.22 -11.80
N GLY A 125 16.52 -8.03 -11.01
CA GLY A 125 15.78 -6.78 -10.87
C GLY A 125 15.94 -6.04 -9.54
N PHE A 126 16.56 -6.64 -8.50
CA PHE A 126 16.61 -6.05 -7.15
C PHE A 126 17.10 -4.61 -7.07
N GLN A 127 17.99 -4.18 -7.97
CA GLN A 127 18.53 -2.82 -8.02
C GLN A 127 18.05 -2.03 -9.24
N SER A 128 17.18 -2.62 -10.06
CA SER A 128 16.79 -2.00 -11.32
C SER A 128 15.85 -0.82 -11.08
N VAL A 129 16.09 0.24 -11.83
CA VAL A 129 15.21 1.39 -11.94
C VAL A 129 14.77 1.51 -13.38
N ARG A 130 13.47 1.68 -13.59
CA ARG A 130 12.82 1.64 -14.90
C ARG A 130 11.98 2.89 -15.05
N PHE A 131 12.02 3.48 -16.23
CA PHE A 131 11.30 4.71 -16.56
C PHE A 131 10.46 4.50 -17.80
N ILE A 132 9.25 5.06 -17.79
CA ILE A 132 8.42 5.15 -18.99
C ILE A 132 7.60 6.44 -18.92
N THR A 133 7.52 7.16 -20.03
CA THR A 133 6.77 8.41 -20.12
C THR A 133 5.56 8.20 -21.03
N PRO A 134 4.35 8.00 -20.49
CA PRO A 134 3.19 7.63 -21.28
C PRO A 134 2.77 8.64 -22.35
N SER A 135 3.18 9.90 -22.22
CA SER A 135 2.90 10.94 -23.21
C SER A 135 3.81 10.91 -24.44
N ASP A 136 4.84 10.05 -24.46
CA ASP A 136 5.72 9.93 -25.62
C ASP A 136 4.98 9.27 -26.80
N PRO A 137 5.33 9.54 -28.07
CA PRO A 137 4.62 9.00 -29.24
C PRO A 137 4.59 7.46 -29.34
N ASN A 138 5.63 6.79 -28.80
CA ASN A 138 5.69 5.34 -28.71
C ASN A 138 6.38 4.97 -27.38
N PRO A 139 5.64 5.00 -26.27
CA PRO A 139 6.23 4.84 -24.95
C PRO A 139 6.68 3.39 -24.76
N ASP A 140 7.93 3.25 -24.30
CA ASP A 140 8.57 2.00 -23.92
C ASP A 140 9.48 2.21 -22.71
N TRP A 141 9.90 1.15 -22.05
CA TRP A 141 10.74 1.26 -20.86
C TRP A 141 12.19 1.63 -21.20
N SER A 142 12.76 2.49 -20.37
CA SER A 142 14.19 2.71 -20.24
C SER A 142 14.64 2.19 -18.88
N GLU A 143 15.73 1.41 -18.84
CA GLU A 143 16.17 0.74 -17.62
C GLU A 143 17.61 1.11 -17.24
N ILE A 144 17.84 1.22 -15.94
CA ILE A 144 19.15 1.27 -15.28
C ILE A 144 19.22 0.05 -14.37
N PRO A 145 19.72 -1.11 -14.85
CA PRO A 145 19.64 -2.38 -14.13
C PRO A 145 20.26 -2.38 -12.73
N ASP A 146 21.30 -1.58 -12.54
CA ASP A 146 22.04 -1.40 -11.30
C ASP A 146 21.71 -0.06 -10.62
N GLY A 147 20.60 0.59 -10.98
CA GLY A 147 20.27 1.97 -10.64
C GLY A 147 20.19 2.29 -9.14
N LEU A 148 19.56 1.45 -8.33
CA LEU A 148 19.45 1.65 -6.88
C LEU A 148 20.80 1.42 -6.20
N SER A 149 21.10 2.24 -5.19
CA SER A 149 22.30 2.07 -4.38
C SER A 149 22.35 0.74 -3.63
N THR A 150 21.17 0.22 -3.26
CA THR A 150 20.98 -1.00 -2.48
C THR A 150 19.79 -1.79 -3.04
N ALA A 151 19.85 -3.11 -2.92
CA ALA A 151 18.79 -4.01 -3.38
C ALA A 151 17.47 -3.78 -2.62
N ARG A 152 16.35 -3.80 -3.35
CA ARG A 152 15.00 -3.59 -2.81
C ARG A 152 13.99 -4.58 -3.39
N TRP A 153 13.41 -5.38 -2.50
CA TRP A 153 12.24 -6.22 -2.69
C TRP A 153 11.15 -5.77 -1.72
N TYR A 154 9.92 -5.61 -2.18
CA TYR A 154 8.80 -4.98 -1.49
C TYR A 154 9.09 -3.56 -0.92
N PRO A 155 9.66 -2.62 -1.70
CA PRO A 155 9.80 -1.22 -1.28
C PRO A 155 8.47 -0.46 -1.38
N ALA A 156 8.31 0.64 -0.64
CA ALA A 156 7.24 1.61 -0.87
C ALA A 156 7.74 2.80 -1.68
N MET A 157 6.89 3.41 -2.50
CA MET A 157 7.25 4.59 -3.29
C MET A 157 6.17 5.65 -3.25
N ALA A 158 6.56 6.92 -3.25
CA ALA A 158 5.63 8.05 -3.30
C ALA A 158 6.21 9.24 -4.06
N SER A 159 5.38 9.87 -4.89
CA SER A 159 5.62 11.18 -5.47
C SER A 159 5.68 12.23 -4.38
N LEU A 160 6.71 13.07 -4.40
CA LEU A 160 6.91 14.15 -3.44
C LEU A 160 6.44 15.50 -4.01
N PRO A 161 6.11 16.50 -3.17
CA PRO A 161 5.73 17.84 -3.62
C PRO A 161 6.83 18.54 -4.43
N SER A 162 8.09 18.16 -4.21
CA SER A 162 9.24 18.60 -5.00
C SER A 162 9.23 18.11 -6.46
N GLY A 163 8.34 17.18 -6.81
CA GLY A 163 8.26 16.52 -8.11
C GLY A 163 9.17 15.30 -8.27
N ASN A 164 9.97 15.02 -7.24
CA ASN A 164 10.82 13.85 -7.09
C ASN A 164 10.04 12.64 -6.56
N VAL A 165 10.67 11.47 -6.50
CA VAL A 165 10.06 10.24 -5.98
C VAL A 165 10.90 9.67 -4.85
N LEU A 166 10.25 9.40 -3.72
CA LEU A 166 10.80 8.65 -2.60
C LEU A 166 10.70 7.15 -2.88
N ILE A 167 11.79 6.42 -2.64
CA ILE A 167 11.85 4.96 -2.65
C ILE A 167 12.30 4.50 -1.26
N LEU A 168 11.41 3.83 -0.52
CA LEU A 168 11.58 3.53 0.90
C LEU A 168 11.62 2.02 1.15
N GLY A 169 12.69 1.58 1.82
CA GLY A 169 12.77 0.27 2.44
C GLY A 169 12.89 -0.91 1.48
N GLY A 170 12.41 -2.06 1.95
CA GLY A 170 12.44 -3.35 1.27
C GLY A 170 13.42 -4.33 1.92
N SER A 171 13.63 -5.46 1.26
CA SER A 171 14.69 -6.42 1.57
C SER A 171 15.67 -6.56 0.40
N ALA A 172 16.91 -6.92 0.70
CA ALA A 172 17.95 -7.13 -0.30
C ALA A 172 17.75 -8.42 -1.14
N LYS A 173 16.81 -9.28 -0.74
CA LYS A 173 16.45 -10.56 -1.37
C LYS A 173 14.96 -10.85 -1.18
N GLY A 174 14.40 -11.74 -1.99
CA GLY A 174 13.04 -12.23 -1.80
C GLY A 174 12.85 -12.93 -0.46
N THR A 175 11.77 -12.60 0.24
CA THR A 175 11.44 -13.22 1.54
C THR A 175 9.94 -13.10 1.85
N GLY A 176 9.41 -14.10 2.58
CA GLY A 176 8.09 -14.00 3.21
C GLY A 176 8.12 -13.26 4.55
N LYS A 177 9.21 -13.43 5.33
CA LYS A 177 9.41 -12.78 6.63
C LYS A 177 10.77 -12.12 6.64
N ASN A 178 10.81 -10.80 6.84
CA ASN A 178 12.08 -10.08 6.81
C ASN A 178 12.97 -10.45 8.02
N ASN A 179 14.27 -10.29 7.88
CA ASN A 179 15.23 -10.46 8.97
C ASN A 179 16.40 -9.45 8.87
N ALA A 180 17.15 -9.27 9.96
CA ALA A 180 18.19 -8.25 10.04
C ALA A 180 19.29 -8.38 8.98
N ALA A 181 19.56 -9.60 8.48
CA ALA A 181 20.63 -9.83 7.52
C ALA A 181 20.28 -9.36 6.09
N ILE A 182 19.00 -9.24 5.77
CA ILE A 182 18.53 -8.81 4.43
C ILE A 182 17.65 -7.57 4.48
N ASN A 183 17.43 -6.96 5.64
CA ASN A 183 16.63 -5.75 5.75
C ASN A 183 17.34 -4.60 5.01
N ASN A 184 16.59 -3.79 4.27
CA ASN A 184 17.06 -2.53 3.72
C ASN A 184 16.38 -1.38 4.50
N PRO A 185 17.00 -0.86 5.58
CA PRO A 185 16.42 0.22 6.37
C PRO A 185 16.83 1.59 5.84
N THR A 186 16.78 1.80 4.52
CA THR A 186 17.16 3.09 3.90
C THR A 186 16.08 3.61 2.96
N TYR A 187 16.16 4.89 2.61
CA TYR A 187 15.42 5.45 1.47
C TYR A 187 16.34 6.21 0.51
N GLU A 188 15.86 6.39 -0.73
CA GLU A 188 16.48 7.20 -1.77
C GLU A 188 15.44 8.15 -2.36
N ILE A 189 15.83 9.38 -2.70
CA ILE A 189 14.97 10.35 -3.40
C ILE A 189 15.49 10.52 -4.82
N TRP A 190 14.72 10.04 -5.80
CA TRP A 190 15.05 10.07 -7.20
C TRP A 190 14.50 11.32 -7.88
N THR A 191 15.29 11.92 -8.76
CA THR A 191 14.90 13.01 -9.65
C THR A 191 14.52 12.46 -11.03
N VAL A 192 13.76 13.26 -11.80
CA VAL A 192 13.47 12.94 -13.20
C VAL A 192 14.78 12.76 -13.98
N GLY A 193 14.89 11.66 -14.72
CA GLY A 193 16.09 11.34 -15.52
C GLY A 193 17.17 10.54 -14.77
N GLY A 194 17.02 10.32 -13.47
CA GLY A 194 17.82 9.36 -12.71
C GLY A 194 19.29 9.72 -12.46
N ALA A 195 19.68 10.95 -12.77
CA ALA A 195 21.04 11.45 -12.55
C ALA A 195 21.05 12.74 -11.70
N PRO A 196 22.04 12.90 -10.80
CA PRO A 196 22.96 11.86 -10.31
C PRO A 196 22.22 10.81 -9.47
N ARG A 197 22.80 9.60 -9.37
CA ARG A 197 22.26 8.54 -8.52
C ARG A 197 22.21 9.03 -7.06
N PRO A 198 21.04 9.00 -6.39
CA PRO A 198 20.93 9.45 -5.01
C PRO A 198 21.73 8.55 -4.07
N GLN A 199 22.20 9.13 -2.97
CA GLN A 199 22.78 8.36 -1.87
C GLN A 199 21.65 7.86 -0.96
N PRO A 200 21.75 6.63 -0.44
CA PRO A 200 20.77 6.12 0.51
C PRO A 200 20.87 6.88 1.83
N VAL A 201 19.72 7.17 2.43
CA VAL A 201 19.62 7.76 3.76
C VAL A 201 19.09 6.71 4.72
N ASP A 202 19.75 6.57 5.87
CA ASP A 202 19.33 5.63 6.92
C ASP A 202 17.95 5.98 7.47
N PHE A 203 17.15 4.94 7.68
CA PHE A 203 15.78 5.03 8.15
C PHE A 203 15.52 3.98 9.26
N PRO A 204 15.97 4.26 10.50
CA PRO A 204 15.96 3.29 11.61
C PRO A 204 14.59 2.73 11.98
N PHE A 205 13.50 3.41 11.63
CA PHE A 205 12.14 2.92 11.86
C PHE A 205 11.86 1.55 11.22
N LEU A 206 12.51 1.24 10.09
CA LEU A 206 12.39 -0.07 9.46
C LEU A 206 13.17 -1.16 10.22
N VAL A 207 14.11 -0.81 11.11
CA VAL A 207 14.69 -1.76 12.05
C VAL A 207 13.74 -1.99 13.22
N GLU A 208 13.12 -0.91 13.75
CA GLU A 208 12.17 -0.97 14.87
C GLU A 208 10.92 -1.81 14.57
N THR A 209 10.48 -1.87 13.32
CA THR A 209 9.23 -2.52 12.88
C THR A 209 9.41 -3.94 12.35
N MET A 210 10.63 -4.48 12.42
CA MET A 210 10.90 -5.86 12.07
C MET A 210 10.05 -6.86 12.89
N PRO A 211 9.74 -8.04 12.34
CA PRO A 211 10.12 -8.55 11.02
C PRO A 211 9.08 -8.27 9.91
N TYR A 212 8.04 -7.47 10.18
CA TYR A 212 6.89 -7.24 9.30
C TYR A 212 6.85 -5.80 8.82
N ASN A 213 7.89 -5.41 8.08
CA ASN A 213 8.17 -4.02 7.71
C ASN A 213 8.29 -3.79 6.19
N LEU A 214 8.00 -4.80 5.39
CA LEU A 214 8.00 -4.70 3.92
C LEU A 214 6.69 -4.06 3.43
N TYR A 215 6.72 -3.44 2.25
CA TYR A 215 5.67 -2.54 1.77
C TYR A 215 5.11 -1.65 2.90
N PRO A 216 5.96 -0.83 3.55
CA PRO A 216 5.49 0.09 4.57
C PRO A 216 4.46 1.04 3.95
N PHE A 217 3.40 1.36 4.69
CA PHE A 217 2.43 2.34 4.23
C PHE A 217 3.07 3.72 4.29
N LEU A 218 3.00 4.44 3.18
CA LEU A 218 3.67 5.70 2.96
C LEU A 218 2.68 6.70 2.39
N HIS A 219 2.41 7.77 3.15
CA HIS A 219 1.53 8.86 2.71
C HIS A 219 2.24 10.20 2.89
N VAL A 220 2.36 10.97 1.82
CA VAL A 220 2.83 12.36 1.90
C VAL A 220 1.74 13.21 2.55
N LEU A 221 2.11 13.99 3.56
CA LEU A 221 1.17 14.77 4.36
C LEU A 221 1.13 16.24 3.92
N PRO A 222 -0.07 16.82 3.72
CA PRO A 222 -0.22 18.26 3.53
C PRO A 222 0.17 19.00 4.81
N ASN A 223 0.74 20.19 4.65
CA ASN A 223 1.01 21.10 5.75
C ASN A 223 1.13 22.54 5.24
N PHE A 224 0.97 23.51 6.14
CA PHE A 224 1.11 24.94 5.83
C PHE A 224 2.52 25.48 6.12
N GLU A 225 3.43 24.62 6.57
CA GLU A 225 4.83 24.96 6.91
C GLU A 225 5.79 24.72 5.72
N ASN A 226 5.27 24.26 4.58
CA ASN A 226 6.04 23.90 3.39
C ASN A 226 7.14 22.85 3.64
N LYS A 227 6.90 21.93 4.59
CA LYS A 227 7.79 20.81 4.92
C LYS A 227 7.46 19.58 4.08
N GLN A 228 8.46 18.74 3.79
CA GLN A 228 8.22 17.43 3.17
C GLN A 228 7.91 16.36 4.23
N LEU A 229 6.69 16.38 4.74
CA LEU A 229 6.24 15.43 5.76
C LEU A 229 5.67 14.16 5.15
N ALA A 230 6.02 13.00 5.71
CA ALA A 230 5.46 11.71 5.37
C ALA A 230 4.97 10.97 6.62
N PHE A 231 3.78 10.38 6.55
CA PHE A 231 3.36 9.35 7.49
C PHE A 231 3.87 8.00 6.99
N VAL A 232 4.64 7.31 7.83
CA VAL A 232 5.17 5.98 7.55
C VAL A 232 4.66 5.01 8.59
N PHE A 233 4.05 3.91 8.15
CA PHE A 233 3.53 2.87 9.03
C PHE A 233 4.02 1.49 8.60
N ALA A 234 4.46 0.70 9.57
CA ALA A 234 4.88 -0.68 9.37
C ALA A 234 4.60 -1.51 10.62
N ASN A 235 4.27 -2.78 10.42
CA ASN A 235 3.86 -3.72 11.46
C ASN A 235 2.61 -3.22 12.21
N THR A 236 2.78 -2.64 13.39
CA THR A 236 1.72 -2.01 14.22
C THR A 236 2.01 -0.54 14.51
N LYS A 237 3.12 0.02 14.01
CA LYS A 237 3.67 1.30 14.44
C LYS A 237 3.58 2.32 13.32
N GLY A 238 3.46 3.60 13.67
CA GLY A 238 3.53 4.69 12.71
C GLY A 238 4.31 5.90 13.22
N ILE A 239 4.89 6.65 12.30
CA ILE A 239 5.62 7.89 12.55
C ILE A 239 5.23 8.97 11.54
N VAL A 240 5.35 10.23 11.96
CA VAL A 240 5.50 11.36 11.04
C VAL A 240 6.99 11.64 10.91
N TYR A 241 7.47 11.67 9.68
CA TYR A 241 8.87 11.88 9.34
C TYR A 241 9.01 13.12 8.46
N ASP A 242 10.01 13.94 8.77
CA ASP A 242 10.40 15.09 7.97
C ASP A 242 11.56 14.69 7.06
N LEU A 243 11.30 14.67 5.75
CA LEU A 243 12.28 14.29 4.73
C LEU A 243 13.34 15.38 4.50
N ASP A 244 13.08 16.64 4.87
CA ASP A 244 14.04 17.73 4.70
C ASP A 244 15.15 17.65 5.75
N THR A 245 14.77 17.32 6.99
CA THR A 245 15.72 17.18 8.10
C THR A 245 16.14 15.74 8.38
N ALA A 246 15.54 14.77 7.70
CA ALA A 246 15.73 13.34 7.92
C ALA A 246 15.47 12.90 9.38
N THR A 247 14.42 13.45 10.01
CA THR A 247 14.10 13.19 11.43
C THR A 247 12.66 12.77 11.65
N VAL A 248 12.45 11.98 12.71
CA VAL A 248 11.10 11.67 13.22
C VAL A 248 10.55 12.92 13.92
N VAL A 249 9.41 13.42 13.45
CA VAL A 249 8.67 14.53 14.04
C VAL A 249 7.84 14.04 15.23
N SER A 250 7.12 12.94 15.03
CA SER A 250 6.27 12.33 16.06
C SER A 250 6.07 10.84 15.81
N LYS A 251 5.68 10.11 16.85
CA LYS A 251 5.19 8.72 16.77
C LYS A 251 3.70 8.72 17.08
N VAL A 252 2.91 7.93 16.36
CA VAL A 252 1.51 7.68 16.73
C VAL A 252 1.43 6.47 17.68
N PRO A 253 0.36 6.30 18.48
CA PRO A 253 0.16 5.09 19.26
C PRO A 253 0.20 3.84 18.38
N ASP A 254 0.62 2.70 18.95
CA ASP A 254 0.57 1.43 18.24
C ASP A 254 -0.89 1.10 17.87
N LEU A 255 -1.12 0.73 16.61
CA LEU A 255 -2.42 0.25 16.16
C LEU A 255 -2.63 -1.17 16.68
N THR A 256 -3.65 -1.35 17.52
CA THR A 256 -3.96 -2.62 18.17
C THR A 256 -4.57 -3.63 17.18
N GLY A 257 -4.66 -4.89 17.59
CA GLY A 257 -5.36 -5.96 16.86
C GLY A 257 -4.45 -6.83 15.98
N GLY A 258 -3.28 -6.36 15.57
CA GLY A 258 -2.31 -7.19 14.85
C GLY A 258 -1.53 -6.44 13.78
N ILE A 259 -0.75 -7.19 13.02
CA ILE A 259 0.16 -6.73 11.96
C ILE A 259 -0.67 -6.25 10.78
N ARG A 260 -0.33 -5.08 10.22
CA ARG A 260 -1.08 -4.49 9.10
C ARG A 260 -0.33 -4.45 7.78
N SER A 261 1.00 -4.39 7.76
CA SER A 261 1.81 -4.37 6.53
C SER A 261 2.24 -5.77 6.09
N TYR A 262 3.02 -5.87 5.00
CA TYR A 262 3.43 -7.16 4.44
C TYR A 262 4.15 -8.05 5.47
N PRO A 263 3.89 -9.37 5.46
CA PRO A 263 3.07 -10.16 4.51
C PRO A 263 1.58 -10.23 4.83
N LEU A 264 1.11 -9.50 5.83
CA LEU A 264 -0.23 -9.59 6.38
C LEU A 264 -0.98 -8.31 5.99
N THR A 265 -0.97 -8.01 4.69
CA THR A 265 -1.24 -6.67 4.15
C THR A 265 -2.71 -6.30 4.26
N GLY A 266 -3.06 -5.69 5.39
CA GLY A 266 -4.10 -4.69 5.40
C GLY A 266 -3.84 -3.60 4.35
N ASN A 267 -4.81 -2.72 4.19
CA ASN A 267 -4.73 -1.59 3.28
C ASN A 267 -4.68 -0.29 4.06
N SER A 268 -3.98 0.70 3.50
CA SER A 268 -3.89 2.03 4.07
C SER A 268 -4.30 3.08 3.05
N LEU A 269 -5.10 4.05 3.49
CA LEU A 269 -5.62 5.12 2.65
C LEU A 269 -5.44 6.45 3.37
N LEU A 270 -4.95 7.45 2.66
CA LEU A 270 -5.15 8.84 3.05
C LEU A 270 -6.55 9.25 2.61
N LEU A 271 -7.42 9.60 3.55
CA LEU A 271 -8.77 10.04 3.26
C LEU A 271 -8.76 11.39 2.51
N PRO A 272 -9.82 11.70 1.74
CA PRO A 272 -9.85 12.91 0.91
C PRO A 272 -9.53 14.19 1.70
N LEU A 273 -8.53 14.92 1.23
CA LEU A 273 -8.12 16.21 1.80
C LEU A 273 -9.12 17.30 1.39
N ARG A 274 -10.06 17.63 2.28
CA ARG A 274 -11.14 18.58 1.98
C ARG A 274 -10.77 20.01 2.42
N PRO A 275 -10.97 21.03 1.57
CA PRO A 275 -10.79 22.44 1.97
C PRO A 275 -11.64 22.82 3.20
N SER A 276 -12.86 22.28 3.29
CA SER A 276 -13.77 22.52 4.43
C SER A 276 -13.27 21.97 5.77
N GLN A 277 -12.26 21.10 5.74
CA GLN A 277 -11.60 20.54 6.93
C GLN A 277 -10.15 21.03 7.01
N ASN A 278 -9.82 22.13 6.35
CA ASN A 278 -8.47 22.67 6.27
C ASN A 278 -7.43 21.63 5.81
N TYR A 279 -7.84 20.74 4.88
CA TYR A 279 -7.02 19.64 4.37
C TYR A 279 -6.47 18.69 5.45
N LYS A 280 -7.21 18.49 6.55
CA LYS A 280 -6.87 17.55 7.63
C LYS A 280 -6.51 16.15 7.08
N PRO A 281 -5.29 15.62 7.31
CA PRO A 281 -4.86 14.35 6.73
C PRO A 281 -5.21 13.16 7.60
N VAL A 282 -6.41 12.61 7.43
CA VAL A 282 -6.81 11.39 8.15
C VAL A 282 -6.33 10.15 7.41
N VAL A 283 -5.51 9.33 8.04
CA VAL A 283 -5.07 8.02 7.52
C VAL A 283 -5.97 6.93 8.09
N MET A 284 -6.47 6.06 7.23
CA MET A 284 -7.23 4.85 7.58
C MET A 284 -6.39 3.62 7.28
N ILE A 285 -6.31 2.67 8.22
CA ILE A 285 -5.65 1.38 8.05
C ILE A 285 -6.63 0.27 8.41
N CYS A 286 -6.88 -0.65 7.48
CA CYS A 286 -7.90 -1.69 7.61
C CYS A 286 -7.33 -3.06 7.26
N GLY A 287 -7.80 -4.12 7.94
CA GLY A 287 -7.39 -5.48 7.60
C GLY A 287 -6.04 -5.86 8.19
N GLY A 288 -5.40 -6.87 7.61
CA GLY A 288 -4.18 -7.46 8.15
C GLY A 288 -4.46 -8.67 9.03
N ASN A 289 -3.50 -9.06 9.88
CA ASN A 289 -3.59 -10.35 10.58
C ASN A 289 -2.78 -10.41 11.88
N THR A 290 -3.02 -11.41 12.72
CA THR A 290 -2.28 -11.61 13.99
C THR A 290 -1.03 -12.49 13.84
N ALA A 291 -1.00 -13.32 12.81
CA ALA A 291 0.05 -14.28 12.52
C ALA A 291 0.11 -14.62 11.03
N MET A 292 1.31 -14.97 10.55
CA MET A 292 1.55 -15.39 9.16
C MET A 292 1.24 -16.87 8.98
N GLU A 293 -0.05 -17.19 8.95
CA GLU A 293 -0.52 -18.55 8.73
C GLU A 293 -1.66 -18.56 7.71
N ILE A 294 -1.66 -19.56 6.83
CA ILE A 294 -2.61 -19.66 5.70
C ILE A 294 -4.07 -19.63 6.15
N LYS A 295 -4.37 -20.14 7.35
CA LYS A 295 -5.74 -20.25 7.89
C LYS A 295 -6.13 -19.10 8.82
N ASN A 296 -5.23 -18.16 9.08
CA ASN A 296 -5.50 -17.11 10.05
C ASN A 296 -6.45 -16.06 9.44
N PRO A 297 -7.62 -15.80 10.04
CA PRO A 297 -8.60 -14.88 9.46
C PRO A 297 -8.06 -13.45 9.40
N ALA A 298 -8.33 -12.77 8.29
CA ALA A 298 -8.05 -11.34 8.19
C ALA A 298 -8.81 -10.56 9.27
N LEU A 299 -8.17 -9.52 9.81
CA LEU A 299 -8.77 -8.64 10.80
C LEU A 299 -9.94 -7.86 10.17
N ALA A 300 -11.09 -7.85 10.83
CA ALA A 300 -12.20 -6.99 10.44
C ALA A 300 -11.97 -5.52 10.84
N SER A 301 -10.96 -5.23 11.66
CA SER A 301 -10.77 -3.90 12.24
C SER A 301 -10.11 -2.91 11.28
N CYS A 302 -10.56 -1.66 11.41
CA CYS A 302 -10.04 -0.46 10.79
C CYS A 302 -9.68 0.55 11.88
N GLY A 303 -8.53 1.21 11.76
CA GLY A 303 -8.16 2.37 12.57
C GLY A 303 -8.08 3.61 11.69
N ARG A 304 -8.66 4.73 12.16
CA ARG A 304 -8.47 6.06 11.57
C ARG A 304 -7.67 6.93 12.53
N ILE A 305 -6.74 7.72 12.00
CA ILE A 305 -5.94 8.65 12.80
C ILE A 305 -5.62 9.89 11.99
N ASP A 306 -5.58 11.06 12.63
CA ASP A 306 -4.84 12.18 12.11
C ASP A 306 -3.45 12.17 12.76
N PRO A 307 -2.38 11.86 12.01
CA PRO A 307 -1.04 11.75 12.58
C PRO A 307 -0.41 13.12 12.90
N THR A 308 -1.05 14.22 12.49
CA THR A 308 -0.56 15.60 12.72
C THR A 308 -1.12 16.24 13.99
N GLU A 309 -2.07 15.60 14.68
CA GLU A 309 -2.58 16.07 15.96
C GLU A 309 -1.51 16.01 17.06
N THR A 310 -1.57 16.93 18.02
CA THR A 310 -0.63 16.96 19.16
C THR A 310 -0.70 15.68 20.03
N ASN A 311 -1.87 15.05 20.10
CA ASN A 311 -2.09 13.78 20.79
C ASN A 311 -2.93 12.84 19.92
N PRO A 312 -2.34 12.24 18.88
CA PRO A 312 -3.08 11.52 17.86
C PRO A 312 -3.61 10.20 18.44
N GLN A 313 -4.87 9.88 18.17
CA GLN A 313 -5.55 8.67 18.68
C GLN A 313 -6.19 7.88 17.55
N TRP A 314 -6.15 6.55 17.68
CA TRP A 314 -6.86 5.66 16.75
C TRP A 314 -8.35 5.63 17.08
N GLU A 315 -9.17 6.05 16.12
CA GLU A 315 -10.59 5.77 16.12
C GLU A 315 -10.82 4.41 15.44
N MET A 316 -11.23 3.42 16.23
CA MET A 316 -11.37 2.04 15.78
C MET A 316 -12.79 1.74 15.32
N ASP A 317 -12.90 0.98 14.24
CA ASP A 317 -14.15 0.48 13.66
C ASP A 317 -13.94 -0.97 13.17
N ASN A 318 -15.03 -1.68 12.85
CA ASN A 318 -15.00 -2.98 12.20
C ASN A 318 -15.77 -2.92 10.87
N PHE A 319 -15.27 -3.63 9.85
CA PHE A 319 -16.04 -3.89 8.63
C PHE A 319 -17.37 -4.56 8.99
N GLY A 320 -18.47 -3.83 8.80
CA GLY A 320 -19.84 -4.34 9.00
C GLY A 320 -20.69 -3.53 9.97
N GLY A 321 -20.09 -2.67 10.79
CA GLY A 321 -20.80 -1.95 11.87
C GLY A 321 -21.20 -2.85 13.04
#